data_AF-A0A1F9QHY7-F1
#
_entry.id   AF-A0A1F9QHY7-F1
#
_cell.length_a   1.000
_cell.length_b   1.000
_cell.length_c   1.000
_cell.angle_alpha   90.00
_cell.angle_beta   90.00
_cell.angle_gamma   90.00
#
_symmetry.space_group_name_H-M   'P 1'
#
loop_
_entity.id
_entity.type
_entity.pdbx_description
1 polymer ?
#
loop_
_entity_poly.entity_id
_entity_poly.type
_entity_poly.pdbx_seq_one_letter_code
_entity_poly.pdbx_strand_id
1 'polypeptide(L)'
;MFSPAAQAGTAYNALESSALNAGLPAELTIPLAAPEARAAGEAVAYTAAHAKRLAAMASAGLTQVNFVNGGMDGQDQYYYWGAPASVKLVKPAQTGILRHWTSNAQVDGVPVVDLIVNSGLMKAGPRPYIVPESHRADYYQDLHGVFFTTPDFPAGQLWMGLRPDSDYVDFTVDPAMGALYLAPGNYLFPCPLNVKKWIVDEYLKWKRTGVMPGGMAFTFGQIEREGGLRSAIDVPVTVVSYQKNGKVTVLRPDLLKKPY
;
A
#
# COMPACT_ATOMS: atom_id res chain seq x y z
N MET A 1 -15.63 -39.83 -4.83
CA MET A 1 -14.44 -40.24 -4.04
C MET A 1 -13.21 -39.89 -4.85
N PHE A 2 -12.32 -39.06 -4.31
CA PHE A 2 -10.85 -39.09 -4.45
C PHE A 2 -10.31 -37.77 -3.87
N SER A 3 -9.61 -37.86 -2.73
CA SER A 3 -8.61 -36.88 -2.32
C SER A 3 -7.35 -37.05 -3.18
N PRO A 4 -6.48 -36.02 -3.23
CA PRO A 4 -5.27 -36.15 -2.41
C PRO A 4 -4.85 -34.87 -1.69
N ALA A 5 -4.26 -35.09 -0.53
CA ALA A 5 -3.45 -34.15 0.23
C ALA A 5 -1.97 -34.24 -0.17
N ALA A 6 -1.19 -33.24 0.27
CA ALA A 6 0.28 -33.13 0.28
C ALA A 6 0.89 -32.69 -1.07
N GLN A 7 1.83 -31.73 -1.17
CA GLN A 7 2.84 -31.21 -0.24
C GLN A 7 3.06 -29.71 -0.49
N ALA A 8 3.00 -28.90 0.57
CA ALA A 8 3.55 -27.53 0.57
C ALA A 8 4.05 -27.16 1.97
N GLY A 9 4.76 -28.09 2.61
CA GLY A 9 5.47 -27.85 3.86
C GLY A 9 6.93 -28.13 3.62
N THR A 10 7.73 -27.10 3.27
CA THR A 10 9.22 -27.06 3.36
C THR A 10 9.83 -25.77 2.79
N ALA A 11 9.17 -24.60 2.91
CA ALA A 11 9.77 -23.32 2.50
C ALA A 11 10.00 -22.30 3.64
N TYR A 12 9.50 -22.56 4.85
CA TYR A 12 9.67 -21.65 6.00
C TYR A 12 10.61 -22.17 7.10
N ASN A 13 11.18 -23.38 6.98
CA ASN A 13 12.12 -23.94 7.98
C ASN A 13 13.60 -23.58 7.75
N ALA A 14 13.93 -22.71 6.80
CA ALA A 14 15.33 -22.42 6.43
C ALA A 14 15.86 -21.06 6.92
N LEU A 15 15.19 -20.39 7.89
CA LEU A 15 15.66 -19.12 8.46
C LEU A 15 16.02 -19.17 9.96
N GLU A 16 15.94 -20.32 10.64
CA GLU A 16 16.24 -20.41 12.08
C GLU A 16 17.46 -21.24 12.47
N SER A 17 18.30 -21.69 11.53
CA SER A 17 19.51 -22.45 11.90
C SER A 17 20.72 -22.16 11.03
N SER A 18 21.22 -20.91 11.08
CA SER A 18 22.60 -20.59 10.66
C SER A 18 23.08 -19.29 11.31
N ALA A 19 23.21 -19.29 12.63
CA ALA A 19 24.11 -18.39 13.36
C ALA A 19 24.33 -18.88 14.80
N LEU A 20 24.87 -20.10 14.95
CA LEU A 20 25.51 -20.48 16.21
C LEU A 20 27.00 -20.11 16.12
N ASN A 21 27.39 -19.16 16.96
CA ASN A 21 28.71 -18.94 17.55
C ASN A 21 29.93 -18.85 16.61
N ALA A 22 30.30 -17.61 16.29
CA ALA A 22 31.70 -17.19 16.25
C ALA A 22 31.82 -15.91 17.09
N GLY A 23 32.55 -16.01 18.21
CA GLY A 23 32.66 -14.95 19.21
C GLY A 23 33.35 -13.69 18.69
N LEU A 24 32.77 -12.55 19.03
CA LEU A 24 33.41 -11.23 18.92
C LEU A 24 33.21 -10.47 20.25
N PRO A 25 34.14 -9.57 20.62
CA PRO A 25 34.25 -9.03 21.97
C PRO A 25 33.07 -8.14 22.34
N ALA A 26 32.62 -8.28 23.58
CA ALA A 26 31.64 -7.40 24.20
C ALA A 26 32.29 -6.04 24.52
N GLU A 27 32.10 -5.03 23.67
CA GLU A 27 32.00 -3.62 24.05
C GLU A 27 31.82 -2.75 22.78
N LEU A 28 30.58 -2.29 22.59
CA LEU A 28 30.15 -1.03 21.94
C LEU A 28 28.67 -1.20 21.57
N THR A 29 27.81 -1.16 22.58
CA THR A 29 26.37 -1.07 22.40
C THR A 29 26.04 0.34 21.90
N ILE A 30 26.19 0.58 20.60
CA ILE A 30 25.49 1.68 19.94
C ILE A 30 24.01 1.34 20.08
N PRO A 31 23.14 2.22 20.63
CA PRO A 31 21.73 1.94 20.66
C PRO A 31 21.26 1.83 19.21
N LEU A 32 20.94 0.60 18.78
CA LEU A 32 20.28 0.36 17.52
C LEU A 32 18.92 1.05 17.63
N ALA A 33 18.75 2.19 16.96
CA ALA A 33 17.46 2.87 16.90
C ALA A 33 16.39 1.83 16.51
N ALA A 34 15.30 1.78 17.30
CA ALA A 34 14.20 0.86 17.06
C ALA A 34 13.76 0.93 15.59
N PRO A 35 13.35 -0.18 14.96
CA PRO A 35 12.88 -0.21 13.57
C PRO A 35 11.88 0.90 13.24
N GLU A 36 11.03 1.23 14.21
CA GLU A 36 10.04 2.32 14.18
C GLU A 36 10.64 3.69 13.84
N ALA A 37 11.80 4.04 14.42
CA ALA A 37 12.43 5.34 14.19
C ALA A 37 13.06 5.47 12.79
N ARG A 38 13.56 4.36 12.22
CA ARG A 38 14.11 4.33 10.85
C ARG A 38 13.00 4.29 9.80
N ALA A 39 11.96 3.47 10.02
CA ALA A 39 10.81 3.38 9.13
C ALA A 39 10.06 4.71 9.03
N ALA A 40 9.90 5.43 10.15
CA ALA A 40 9.32 6.77 10.14
C ALA A 40 10.11 7.76 9.27
N GLY A 41 11.43 7.80 9.40
CA GLY A 41 12.27 8.69 8.60
C GLY A 41 12.20 8.40 7.10
N GLU A 42 12.28 7.13 6.72
CA GLU A 42 12.22 6.71 5.31
C GLU A 42 10.82 6.96 4.72
N ALA A 43 9.75 6.56 5.42
CA ALA A 43 8.38 6.74 4.95
C ALA A 43 8.00 8.22 4.82
N VAL A 44 8.38 9.06 5.78
CA VAL A 44 8.19 10.51 5.72
C VAL A 44 8.90 11.10 4.50
N ALA A 45 10.18 10.81 4.32
CA ALA A 45 10.96 11.35 3.21
C ALA A 45 10.40 10.89 1.85
N TYR A 46 10.09 9.60 1.72
CA TYR A 46 9.60 9.01 0.48
C TYR A 46 8.24 9.60 0.10
N THR A 47 7.28 9.55 1.02
CA THR A 47 5.90 10.02 0.76
C THR A 47 5.89 11.52 0.47
N ALA A 48 6.66 12.33 1.20
CA ALA A 48 6.76 13.78 0.97
C ALA A 48 7.33 14.12 -0.41
N ALA A 49 8.39 13.43 -0.85
CA ALA A 49 8.98 13.66 -2.16
C ALA A 49 8.05 13.19 -3.29
N HIS A 50 7.46 12.00 -3.15
CA HIS A 50 6.61 11.42 -4.20
C HIS A 50 5.26 12.12 -4.32
N ALA A 51 4.65 12.56 -3.21
CA ALA A 51 3.42 13.35 -3.27
C ALA A 51 3.65 14.66 -4.03
N LYS A 52 4.77 15.36 -3.81
CA LYS A 52 5.11 16.57 -4.58
C LYS A 52 5.26 16.27 -6.08
N ARG A 53 6.00 15.19 -6.42
CA ARG A 53 6.18 14.77 -7.81
C ARG A 53 4.85 14.47 -8.48
N LEU A 54 4.01 13.65 -7.85
CA LEU A 54 2.72 13.23 -8.40
C LEU A 54 1.73 14.38 -8.53
N ALA A 55 1.70 15.30 -7.55
CA ALA A 55 0.89 16.51 -7.66
C ALA A 55 1.35 17.41 -8.82
N ALA A 56 2.65 17.49 -9.09
CA ALA A 56 3.17 18.22 -10.25
C ALA A 56 2.82 17.54 -11.59
N MET A 57 2.59 16.23 -11.60
CA MET A 57 2.13 15.52 -12.81
C MET A 57 0.67 15.81 -13.13
N ALA A 58 -0.15 16.21 -12.15
CA ALA A 58 -1.56 16.52 -12.37
C ALA A 58 -1.78 17.69 -13.35
N SER A 59 -0.81 18.60 -13.49
CA SER A 59 -0.83 19.69 -14.46
C SER A 59 -0.16 19.35 -15.81
N ALA A 60 0.56 18.23 -15.91
CA ALA A 60 1.28 17.82 -17.12
C ALA A 60 0.40 17.02 -18.09
N GLY A 61 -0.77 16.55 -17.63
CA GLY A 61 -1.68 15.71 -18.41
C GLY A 61 -1.41 14.22 -18.27
N LEU A 62 -2.31 13.41 -18.82
CA LEU A 62 -2.27 11.96 -18.76
C LEU A 62 -1.71 11.38 -20.08
N THR A 63 -0.96 10.29 -19.97
CA THR A 63 -0.54 9.48 -21.13
C THR A 63 -1.24 8.14 -21.05
N GLN A 64 -2.15 7.84 -21.98
CA GLN A 64 -2.74 6.51 -22.07
C GLN A 64 -1.69 5.51 -22.56
N VAL A 65 -1.54 4.41 -21.84
CA VAL A 65 -0.49 3.41 -22.09
C VAL A 65 -1.02 2.02 -22.39
N ASN A 66 -2.27 1.75 -22.06
CA ASN A 66 -2.92 0.50 -22.43
C ASN A 66 -4.43 0.69 -22.50
N PHE A 67 -5.09 -0.21 -23.21
CA PHE A 67 -6.54 -0.33 -23.31
C PHE A 67 -6.92 -1.81 -23.42
N VAL A 68 -7.93 -2.21 -22.65
CA VAL A 68 -8.53 -3.54 -22.73
C VAL A 68 -10.02 -3.37 -22.95
N ASN A 69 -10.52 -3.78 -24.11
CA ASN A 69 -11.94 -3.79 -24.45
C ASN A 69 -12.63 -4.94 -23.70
N GLY A 70 -13.71 -4.63 -22.98
CA GLY A 70 -14.52 -5.63 -22.29
C GLY A 70 -13.69 -6.49 -21.34
N GLY A 71 -13.06 -5.85 -20.34
CA GLY A 71 -12.25 -6.49 -19.31
C GLY A 71 -12.97 -7.62 -18.56
N MET A 72 -12.32 -8.20 -17.55
CA MET A 72 -12.83 -9.42 -16.86
C MET A 72 -14.25 -9.28 -16.27
N ASP A 73 -14.71 -8.06 -16.06
CA ASP A 73 -15.99 -7.65 -15.52
C ASP A 73 -16.94 -7.03 -16.57
N GLY A 74 -16.56 -7.07 -17.86
CA GLY A 74 -17.30 -6.46 -18.96
C GLY A 74 -17.09 -4.96 -19.11
N GLN A 75 -16.21 -4.34 -18.30
CA GLN A 75 -15.89 -2.92 -18.40
C GLN A 75 -14.65 -2.68 -19.26
N ASP A 76 -14.66 -1.61 -20.04
CA ASP A 76 -13.47 -1.15 -20.74
C ASP A 76 -12.41 -0.63 -19.76
N GLN A 77 -11.17 -1.09 -19.86
CA GLN A 77 -10.10 -0.72 -18.92
C GLN A 77 -9.08 0.18 -19.62
N TYR A 78 -8.94 1.40 -19.13
CA TYR A 78 -7.99 2.38 -19.63
C TYR A 78 -6.87 2.55 -18.62
N TYR A 79 -5.62 2.51 -19.09
CA TYR A 79 -4.46 2.61 -18.22
C TYR A 79 -3.69 3.88 -18.57
N TYR A 80 -3.39 4.69 -17.56
CA TYR A 80 -2.71 5.97 -17.73
C TYR A 80 -1.42 6.03 -16.89
N TRP A 81 -0.41 6.67 -17.46
CA TRP A 81 0.65 7.33 -16.71
C TRP A 81 0.25 8.78 -16.42
N GLY A 82 0.71 9.28 -15.28
CA GLY A 82 0.36 10.60 -14.76
C GLY A 82 -0.66 10.54 -13.63
N ALA A 83 -1.11 11.72 -13.22
CA ALA A 83 -2.15 11.92 -12.22
C ALA A 83 -3.27 12.76 -12.85
N PRO A 84 -4.55 12.48 -12.55
CA PRO A 84 -5.64 13.31 -13.03
C PRO A 84 -5.61 14.69 -12.34
N ALA A 85 -6.20 15.70 -12.97
CA ALA A 85 -6.18 17.09 -12.51
C ALA A 85 -6.82 17.31 -11.13
N SER A 86 -7.64 16.37 -10.64
CA SER A 86 -8.21 16.42 -9.29
C SER A 86 -7.17 16.19 -8.19
N VAL A 87 -6.02 15.58 -8.52
CA VAL A 87 -4.98 15.23 -7.55
C VAL A 87 -4.27 16.46 -7.05
N LYS A 88 -4.23 16.61 -5.72
CA LYS A 88 -3.61 17.76 -5.05
C LYS A 88 -2.74 17.31 -3.90
N LEU A 89 -1.61 17.99 -3.72
CA LEU A 89 -0.80 17.83 -2.51
C LEU A 89 -1.58 18.36 -1.29
N VAL A 90 -1.65 17.57 -0.23
CA VAL A 90 -2.22 17.98 1.06
C VAL A 90 -1.27 17.63 2.20
N LYS A 91 -1.39 18.34 3.31
CA LYS A 91 -0.65 17.98 4.54
C LYS A 91 -1.49 17.00 5.35
N PRO A 92 -0.92 15.92 5.90
CA PRO A 92 -1.67 14.98 6.75
C PRO A 92 -2.32 15.63 7.97
N ALA A 93 -1.73 16.70 8.52
CA ALA A 93 -2.35 17.47 9.59
C ALA A 93 -3.73 18.06 9.23
N GLN A 94 -4.04 18.23 7.93
CA GLN A 94 -5.31 18.74 7.43
C GLN A 94 -6.35 17.63 7.20
N THR A 95 -5.94 16.36 7.21
CA THR A 95 -6.85 15.23 6.95
C THR A 95 -7.47 14.67 8.22
N GLY A 96 -6.93 15.01 9.39
CA GLY A 96 -7.39 14.51 10.67
C GLY A 96 -7.22 12.99 10.80
N ILE A 97 -8.27 12.33 11.31
CA ILE A 97 -8.32 10.85 11.38
C ILE A 97 -8.58 10.31 9.97
N LEU A 98 -7.80 9.30 9.61
CA LEU A 98 -7.93 8.56 8.37
C LEU A 98 -8.38 7.13 8.66
N ARG A 99 -9.10 6.54 7.73
CA ARG A 99 -9.60 5.17 7.76
C ARG A 99 -8.96 4.35 6.65
N HIS A 100 -8.46 3.17 7.00
CA HIS A 100 -8.09 2.13 6.05
C HIS A 100 -9.05 0.96 6.19
N TRP A 101 -9.69 0.61 5.08
CA TRP A 101 -10.56 -0.56 5.00
C TRP A 101 -9.73 -1.80 4.72
N THR A 102 -9.82 -2.80 5.60
CA THR A 102 -9.09 -4.05 5.46
C THR A 102 -9.92 -5.14 4.77
N SER A 103 -11.21 -4.87 4.49
CA SER A 103 -12.11 -5.77 3.77
C SER A 103 -12.20 -7.18 4.38
N ASN A 104 -12.06 -7.31 5.70
CA ASN A 104 -12.00 -8.60 6.41
C ASN A 104 -10.86 -9.51 5.92
N ALA A 105 -9.83 -8.94 5.27
CA ALA A 105 -8.73 -9.69 4.70
C ALA A 105 -7.91 -10.39 5.78
N GLN A 106 -7.28 -11.49 5.39
CA GLN A 106 -6.38 -12.27 6.25
C GLN A 106 -5.07 -12.55 5.52
N VAL A 107 -3.98 -12.60 6.27
CA VAL A 107 -2.66 -13.07 5.82
C VAL A 107 -2.31 -14.26 6.69
N ASP A 108 -2.13 -15.43 6.08
CA ASP A 108 -1.81 -16.69 6.77
C ASP A 108 -2.76 -17.00 7.95
N GLY A 109 -4.05 -16.72 7.76
CA GLY A 109 -5.09 -16.93 8.76
C GLY A 109 -5.20 -15.84 9.83
N VAL A 110 -4.32 -14.82 9.81
CA VAL A 110 -4.36 -13.68 10.73
C VAL A 110 -5.11 -12.51 10.08
N PRO A 111 -6.16 -11.96 10.71
CA PRO A 111 -6.84 -10.76 10.22
C PRO A 111 -5.88 -9.58 10.05
N VAL A 112 -5.96 -8.92 8.90
CA VAL A 112 -5.10 -7.75 8.59
C VAL A 112 -5.30 -6.63 9.62
N VAL A 113 -6.52 -6.46 10.14
CA VAL A 113 -6.79 -5.53 11.24
C VAL A 113 -5.90 -5.81 12.46
N ASP A 114 -5.69 -7.08 12.83
CA ASP A 114 -4.85 -7.43 13.98
C ASP A 114 -3.37 -7.15 13.70
N LEU A 115 -2.91 -7.41 12.46
CA LEU A 115 -1.54 -7.13 12.05
C LEU A 115 -1.23 -5.63 12.14
N ILE A 116 -2.14 -4.77 11.66
CA ILE A 116 -1.97 -3.32 11.72
C ILE A 116 -2.05 -2.82 13.16
N VAL A 117 -3.03 -3.30 13.95
CA VAL A 117 -3.20 -2.88 15.35
C VAL A 117 -1.98 -3.23 16.20
N ASN A 118 -1.41 -4.44 16.01
CA ASN A 118 -0.28 -4.89 16.82
C ASN A 118 1.07 -4.30 16.39
N SER A 119 1.24 -4.01 15.09
CA SER A 119 2.52 -3.47 14.58
C SER A 119 2.54 -1.94 14.53
N GLY A 120 1.39 -1.29 14.36
CA GLY A 120 1.33 0.14 14.01
C GLY A 120 1.92 0.43 12.63
N LEU A 121 2.04 -0.57 11.75
CA LEU A 121 2.67 -0.44 10.43
C LEU A 121 1.70 -0.83 9.31
N MET A 122 1.86 -0.14 8.18
CA MET A 122 1.14 -0.42 6.94
C MET A 122 2.10 -0.51 5.76
N LYS A 123 1.73 -1.29 4.74
CA LYS A 123 2.47 -1.38 3.48
C LYS A 123 1.54 -1.09 2.31
N ALA A 124 2.11 -0.59 1.22
CA ALA A 124 1.39 -0.38 -0.02
C ALA A 124 0.77 -1.68 -0.54
N GLY A 125 -0.45 -1.58 -1.06
CA GLY A 125 -1.04 -2.65 -1.85
C GLY A 125 -0.43 -2.72 -3.26
N PRO A 126 -0.72 -3.79 -4.02
CA PRO A 126 -0.23 -3.96 -5.39
C PRO A 126 -1.10 -3.22 -6.43
N ARG A 127 -2.19 -2.56 -6.01
CA ARG A 127 -3.14 -1.93 -6.92
C ARG A 127 -2.90 -0.42 -7.02
N PRO A 128 -2.91 0.15 -8.23
CA PRO A 128 -2.94 1.60 -8.41
C PRO A 128 -4.33 2.15 -8.05
N TYR A 129 -4.46 3.47 -8.12
CA TYR A 129 -5.73 4.17 -8.02
C TYR A 129 -6.60 3.87 -9.25
N ILE A 130 -7.87 3.59 -9.00
CA ILE A 130 -8.85 3.21 -10.02
C ILE A 130 -10.07 4.11 -9.85
N VAL A 131 -10.51 4.73 -10.94
CA VAL A 131 -11.78 5.46 -10.99
C VAL A 131 -12.74 4.62 -11.86
N PRO A 132 -13.71 3.92 -11.25
CA PRO A 132 -14.72 3.19 -12.00
C PRO A 132 -15.82 4.13 -12.48
N GLU A 133 -16.30 3.89 -13.69
CA GLU A 133 -17.51 4.45 -14.29
C GLU A 133 -18.44 3.31 -14.76
N SER A 134 -19.63 3.64 -15.26
CA SER A 134 -20.67 2.64 -15.57
C SER A 134 -20.25 1.56 -16.57
N HIS A 135 -19.32 1.87 -17.47
CA HIS A 135 -18.90 1.00 -18.58
C HIS A 135 -17.38 0.96 -18.77
N ARG A 136 -16.63 1.66 -17.91
CA ARG A 136 -15.17 1.74 -18.00
C ARG A 136 -14.52 1.92 -16.63
N ALA A 137 -13.24 1.57 -16.53
CA ALA A 137 -12.41 1.83 -15.37
C ALA A 137 -11.08 2.46 -15.79
N ASP A 138 -10.76 3.62 -15.21
CA ASP A 138 -9.51 4.35 -15.44
C ASP A 138 -8.49 3.99 -14.35
N TYR A 139 -7.37 3.38 -14.75
CA TYR A 139 -6.28 2.96 -13.88
C TYR A 139 -5.09 3.91 -13.97
N TYR A 140 -4.75 4.59 -12.88
CA TYR A 140 -3.66 5.56 -12.82
C TYR A 140 -2.39 4.93 -12.24
N GLN A 141 -1.52 4.41 -13.10
CA GLN A 141 -0.40 3.54 -12.69
C GLN A 141 0.60 4.23 -11.76
N ASP A 142 0.82 5.54 -11.93
CA ASP A 142 1.74 6.32 -11.09
C ASP A 142 1.13 6.62 -9.69
N LEU A 143 -0.17 6.40 -9.49
CA LEU A 143 -0.87 6.63 -8.22
C LEU A 143 -1.02 5.30 -7.45
N HIS A 144 0.05 4.87 -6.78
CA HIS A 144 0.06 3.69 -5.93
C HIS A 144 0.64 4.01 -4.55
N GLY A 145 0.23 3.22 -3.56
CA GLY A 145 0.65 3.41 -2.18
C GLY A 145 -0.39 2.88 -1.21
N VAL A 146 -0.57 3.60 -0.10
CA VAL A 146 -1.60 3.28 0.89
C VAL A 146 -2.77 4.25 0.72
N PHE A 147 -3.95 3.70 0.47
CA PHE A 147 -5.18 4.46 0.27
C PHE A 147 -5.98 4.55 1.55
N PHE A 148 -6.52 5.73 1.79
CA PHE A 148 -7.27 6.05 3.00
C PHE A 148 -8.51 6.86 2.68
N THR A 149 -9.52 6.69 3.51
CA THR A 149 -10.70 7.54 3.49
C THR A 149 -10.81 8.36 4.77
N THR A 150 -11.74 9.31 4.83
CA THR A 150 -12.21 9.81 6.13
C THR A 150 -13.14 8.79 6.80
N PRO A 151 -13.35 8.86 8.13
CA PRO A 151 -14.26 7.95 8.85
C PRO A 151 -15.73 8.05 8.42
N ASP A 152 -16.17 9.20 7.92
CA ASP A 152 -17.51 9.46 7.41
C ASP A 152 -17.68 9.07 5.93
N PHE A 153 -16.61 8.67 5.25
CA PHE A 153 -16.67 8.22 3.87
C PHE A 153 -17.55 6.97 3.74
N PRO A 154 -18.55 6.95 2.83
CA PRO A 154 -19.43 5.81 2.68
C PRO A 154 -18.68 4.59 2.12
N ALA A 155 -18.63 3.50 2.89
CA ALA A 155 -17.89 2.28 2.51
C ALA A 155 -18.27 1.74 1.11
N GLY A 156 -19.56 1.79 0.76
CA GLY A 156 -20.07 1.32 -0.53
C GLY A 156 -19.63 2.15 -1.75
N GLN A 157 -19.05 3.34 -1.54
CA GLN A 157 -18.44 4.11 -2.64
C GLN A 157 -17.04 3.59 -3.00
N LEU A 158 -16.41 2.80 -2.13
CA LEU A 158 -15.23 2.05 -2.51
C LEU A 158 -15.67 0.80 -3.28
N TRP A 159 -15.14 0.65 -4.49
CA TRP A 159 -15.44 -0.47 -5.38
C TRP A 159 -14.68 -1.75 -4.98
N MET A 160 -14.83 -2.13 -3.71
CA MET A 160 -14.16 -3.26 -3.05
C MET A 160 -15.18 -4.19 -2.36
N GLY A 161 -16.48 -4.02 -2.62
CA GLY A 161 -17.54 -4.83 -2.01
C GLY A 161 -17.66 -4.65 -0.50
N LEU A 162 -17.30 -3.46 0.01
CA LEU A 162 -17.37 -3.16 1.43
C LEU A 162 -18.82 -3.10 1.91
N ARG A 163 -19.02 -3.54 3.14
CA ARG A 163 -20.28 -3.55 3.87
C ARG A 163 -20.16 -2.71 5.14
N PRO A 164 -21.26 -2.30 5.78
CA PRO A 164 -21.20 -1.53 7.03
C PRO A 164 -20.41 -2.22 8.16
N ASP A 165 -20.39 -3.56 8.16
CA ASP A 165 -19.67 -4.40 9.13
C ASP A 165 -18.23 -4.74 8.69
N SER A 166 -17.76 -4.24 7.53
CA SER A 166 -16.40 -4.47 7.06
C SER A 166 -15.35 -3.91 8.01
N ASP A 167 -14.28 -4.67 8.20
CA ASP A 167 -13.19 -4.33 9.09
C ASP A 167 -12.40 -3.12 8.58
N TYR A 168 -12.07 -2.21 9.49
CA TYR A 168 -11.27 -1.03 9.21
C TYR A 168 -10.37 -0.69 10.39
N VAL A 169 -9.35 0.12 10.12
CA VAL A 169 -8.50 0.77 11.11
C VAL A 169 -8.58 2.28 10.89
N ASP A 170 -8.92 3.01 11.95
CA ASP A 170 -8.82 4.46 12.02
C ASP A 170 -7.49 4.84 12.69
N PHE A 171 -6.77 5.79 12.13
CA PHE A 171 -5.45 6.16 12.60
C PHE A 171 -5.10 7.61 12.26
N THR A 172 -4.02 8.09 12.86
CA THR A 172 -3.29 9.28 12.43
C THR A 172 -1.90 8.89 11.94
N VAL A 173 -1.26 9.78 11.19
CA VAL A 173 0.08 9.60 10.63
C VAL A 173 0.99 10.74 11.06
N ASP A 174 2.29 10.60 10.81
CA ASP A 174 3.24 11.68 11.03
C ASP A 174 2.88 12.90 10.14
N PRO A 175 2.79 14.12 10.71
CA PRO A 175 2.37 15.32 9.98
C PRO A 175 3.36 15.77 8.89
N ALA A 176 4.59 15.27 8.91
CA ALA A 176 5.60 15.54 7.88
C ALA A 176 5.50 14.62 6.66
N MET A 177 4.69 13.55 6.72
CA MET A 177 4.45 12.68 5.56
C MET A 177 3.79 13.45 4.41
N GLY A 178 3.97 12.95 3.19
CA GLY A 178 3.28 13.46 2.01
C GLY A 178 1.98 12.73 1.75
N ALA A 179 0.91 13.48 1.51
CA ALA A 179 -0.38 12.93 1.13
C ALA A 179 -0.93 13.62 -0.12
N LEU A 180 -1.71 12.87 -0.88
CA LEU A 180 -2.45 13.32 -2.04
C LEU A 180 -3.94 13.26 -1.74
N TYR A 181 -4.63 14.35 -1.97
CA TYR A 181 -6.08 14.35 -2.13
C TYR A 181 -6.40 13.81 -3.52
N LEU A 182 -7.29 12.82 -3.62
CA LEU A 182 -7.71 12.22 -4.89
C LEU A 182 -9.14 12.65 -5.25
N ALA A 183 -10.03 12.55 -4.27
CA ALA A 183 -11.45 12.85 -4.34
C ALA A 183 -11.97 13.19 -2.93
N PRO A 184 -13.19 13.74 -2.76
CA PRO A 184 -13.74 14.06 -1.44
C PRO A 184 -13.66 12.87 -0.48
N GLY A 185 -12.95 13.05 0.64
CA GLY A 185 -12.76 12.03 1.65
C GLY A 185 -11.90 10.83 1.22
N ASN A 186 -11.13 10.91 0.13
CA ASN A 186 -10.22 9.85 -0.35
C ASN A 186 -8.81 10.39 -0.60
N TYR A 187 -7.83 9.76 0.03
CA TYR A 187 -6.44 10.19 0.06
C TYR A 187 -5.48 9.05 -0.25
N LEU A 188 -4.30 9.39 -0.77
CA LEU A 188 -3.22 8.46 -1.04
C LEU A 188 -1.92 8.94 -0.39
N PHE A 189 -1.24 8.02 0.28
CA PHE A 189 0.13 8.19 0.75
C PHE A 189 1.04 7.41 -0.19
N PRO A 190 1.77 8.09 -1.09
CA PRO A 190 2.56 7.42 -2.12
C PRO A 190 3.68 6.59 -1.52
N CYS A 191 3.73 5.31 -1.87
CA CYS A 191 4.73 4.37 -1.39
C CYS A 191 5.19 3.50 -2.56
N PRO A 192 6.41 2.93 -2.54
CA PRO A 192 6.83 1.98 -3.56
C PRO A 192 5.82 0.85 -3.71
N LEU A 193 5.59 0.40 -4.94
CA LEU A 193 4.71 -0.72 -5.19
C LEU A 193 5.25 -1.96 -4.47
N ASN A 194 4.40 -2.66 -3.73
CA ASN A 194 4.76 -3.95 -3.14
C ASN A 194 4.71 -5.04 -4.22
N VAL A 195 5.82 -5.19 -4.95
CA VAL A 195 5.95 -6.14 -6.05
C VAL A 195 6.07 -7.56 -5.51
N LYS A 196 5.23 -8.47 -6.02
CA LYS A 196 5.26 -9.90 -5.63
C LYS A 196 6.63 -10.50 -5.93
N LYS A 197 7.12 -11.37 -5.03
CA LYS A 197 8.44 -12.00 -5.14
C LYS A 197 8.70 -12.65 -6.52
N TRP A 198 7.74 -13.35 -7.09
CA TRP A 198 7.93 -13.98 -8.40
C TRP A 198 8.12 -12.96 -9.54
N ILE A 199 7.52 -11.77 -9.45
CA ILE A 199 7.74 -10.67 -10.41
C ILE A 199 9.14 -10.09 -10.21
N VAL A 200 9.58 -9.94 -8.95
CA VAL A 200 10.96 -9.51 -8.62
C VAL A 200 11.97 -10.49 -9.23
N ASP A 201 11.78 -11.79 -9.02
CA ASP A 201 12.69 -12.83 -9.49
C ASP A 201 12.76 -12.85 -11.04
N GLU A 202 11.62 -12.73 -11.73
CA GLU A 202 11.57 -12.64 -13.20
C GLU A 202 12.17 -11.33 -13.74
N TYR A 203 11.97 -10.20 -13.06
CA TYR A 203 12.59 -8.93 -13.43
C TYR A 203 14.12 -9.00 -13.32
N LEU A 204 14.65 -9.54 -12.22
CA LEU A 204 16.10 -9.72 -12.03
C LEU A 204 16.70 -10.69 -13.05
N LYS A 205 15.96 -11.76 -13.38
CA LYS A 205 16.34 -12.68 -14.46
C LYS A 205 16.42 -11.96 -15.80
N TRP A 206 15.42 -11.16 -16.16
CA TRP A 206 15.44 -10.34 -17.38
C TRP A 206 16.63 -9.38 -17.42
N LYS A 207 16.90 -8.65 -16.32
CA LYS A 207 18.06 -7.74 -16.23
C LYS A 207 19.40 -8.46 -16.41
N ARG A 208 19.51 -9.72 -16.00
CA ARG A 208 20.72 -10.54 -16.17
C ARG A 208 20.86 -11.17 -17.56
N THR A 209 19.77 -11.66 -18.13
CA THR A 209 19.81 -12.45 -19.39
C THR A 209 19.48 -11.64 -20.64
N GLY A 210 18.86 -10.47 -20.48
CA GLY A 210 18.30 -9.68 -21.58
C GLY A 210 16.99 -10.25 -22.15
N VAL A 211 16.54 -11.42 -21.70
CA VAL A 211 15.35 -12.10 -22.25
C VAL A 211 14.12 -11.75 -21.41
N MET A 212 13.22 -10.94 -21.97
CA MET A 212 11.99 -10.53 -21.29
C MET A 212 10.95 -11.66 -21.33
N PRO A 213 10.35 -12.04 -20.18
CA PRO A 213 9.25 -13.00 -20.15
C PRO A 213 8.03 -12.43 -20.88
N GLY A 214 7.28 -13.30 -21.56
CA GLY A 214 6.03 -12.92 -22.21
C GLY A 214 5.05 -12.27 -21.23
N GLY A 215 4.36 -11.21 -21.68
CA GLY A 215 3.36 -10.51 -20.87
C GLY A 215 3.92 -9.57 -19.79
N MET A 216 5.24 -9.47 -19.61
CA MET A 216 5.84 -8.63 -18.55
C MET A 216 6.18 -7.20 -18.99
N ALA A 217 6.06 -6.85 -20.28
CA ALA A 217 6.49 -5.56 -20.80
C ALA A 217 5.87 -4.38 -20.03
N PHE A 218 4.58 -4.44 -19.74
CA PHE A 218 3.88 -3.40 -18.98
C PHE A 218 4.38 -3.31 -17.54
N THR A 219 4.42 -4.43 -16.82
CA THR A 219 4.86 -4.49 -15.43
C THR A 219 6.32 -4.07 -15.26
N PHE A 220 7.21 -4.54 -16.13
CA PHE A 220 8.63 -4.16 -16.07
C PHE A 220 8.84 -2.71 -16.50
N GLY A 221 8.06 -2.21 -17.47
CA GLY A 221 8.05 -0.79 -17.83
C GLY A 221 7.66 0.11 -16.64
N GLN A 222 6.67 -0.31 -15.83
CA GLN A 222 6.31 0.39 -14.60
C GLN A 222 7.46 0.38 -13.58
N ILE A 223 8.10 -0.77 -13.36
CA ILE A 223 9.26 -0.87 -12.46
C ILE A 223 10.40 0.06 -12.91
N GLU A 224 10.75 0.08 -14.21
CA GLU A 224 11.77 0.99 -14.74
C GLU A 224 11.41 2.47 -14.51
N ARG A 225 10.14 2.83 -14.72
CA ARG A 225 9.63 4.19 -14.56
C ARG A 225 9.69 4.68 -13.12
N GLU A 226 9.56 3.78 -12.14
CA GLU A 226 9.76 4.07 -10.71
C GLU A 226 11.25 4.12 -10.29
N GLY A 227 12.15 3.94 -11.26
CA GLY A 227 13.61 3.92 -11.05
C GLY A 227 14.16 2.55 -10.66
N GLY A 228 13.45 1.48 -11.00
CA GLY A 228 13.82 0.10 -10.72
C GLY A 228 13.09 -0.50 -9.52
N LEU A 229 13.50 -1.71 -9.14
CA LEU A 229 12.95 -2.39 -7.97
C LEU A 229 13.28 -1.61 -6.69
N ARG A 230 12.26 -1.44 -5.84
CA ARG A 230 12.39 -0.86 -4.51
C ARG A 230 11.75 -1.80 -3.49
N SER A 231 12.34 -1.87 -2.30
CA SER A 231 11.70 -2.57 -1.19
C SER A 231 10.43 -1.84 -0.76
N ALA A 232 9.41 -2.59 -0.38
CA ALA A 232 8.21 -2.02 0.22
C ALA A 232 8.56 -1.38 1.56
N ILE A 233 8.23 -0.10 1.71
CA ILE A 233 8.45 0.65 2.96
C ILE A 233 7.32 0.39 3.95
N ASP A 234 7.66 0.40 5.23
CA ASP A 234 6.69 0.41 6.32
C ASP A 234 6.25 1.84 6.62
N VAL A 235 4.95 2.08 6.50
CA VAL A 235 4.30 3.34 6.84
C VAL A 235 3.85 3.26 8.30
N PRO A 236 4.46 4.02 9.21
CA PRO A 236 4.01 4.04 10.60
C PRO A 236 2.69 4.79 10.73
N VAL A 237 1.80 4.24 11.53
CA VAL A 237 0.49 4.81 11.86
C VAL A 237 0.27 4.78 13.36
N THR A 238 -0.41 5.78 13.90
CA THR A 238 -0.92 5.76 15.27
C THR A 238 -2.37 5.33 15.24
N VAL A 239 -2.64 4.09 15.63
CA VAL A 239 -4.01 3.55 15.64
C VAL A 239 -4.87 4.26 16.68
N VAL A 240 -6.03 4.75 16.24
CA VAL A 240 -7.01 5.47 17.07
C VAL A 240 -8.16 4.55 17.48
N SER A 241 -8.74 3.87 16.50
CA SER A 241 -9.82 2.89 16.69
C SER A 241 -9.79 1.87 15.56
N TYR A 242 -10.49 0.76 15.72
CA TYR A 242 -10.67 -0.20 14.65
C TYR A 242 -12.02 -0.89 14.79
N GLN A 243 -12.54 -1.37 13.67
CA GLN A 243 -13.69 -2.28 13.63
C GLN A 243 -13.21 -3.66 13.22
N LYS A 244 -13.65 -4.67 14.00
CA LYS A 244 -13.45 -6.07 13.69
C LYS A 244 -14.76 -6.83 13.87
N ASN A 245 -15.22 -7.53 12.84
CA ASN A 245 -16.48 -8.28 12.83
C ASN A 245 -17.66 -7.43 13.32
N GLY A 246 -17.80 -6.20 12.81
CA GLY A 246 -18.85 -5.27 13.19
C GLY A 246 -18.74 -4.65 14.59
N LYS A 247 -17.70 -4.98 15.37
CA LYS A 247 -17.45 -4.38 16.69
C LYS A 247 -16.34 -3.34 16.64
N VAL A 248 -16.65 -2.12 17.08
CA VAL A 248 -15.69 -1.02 17.18
C VAL A 248 -14.96 -1.06 18.53
N THR A 249 -13.64 -0.91 18.49
CA THR A 249 -12.76 -0.76 19.65
C THR A 249 -11.98 0.54 19.53
N VAL A 250 -11.99 1.36 20.58
CA VAL A 250 -11.29 2.65 20.63
C VAL A 250 -10.04 2.51 21.50
N LEU A 251 -8.88 2.86 20.95
CA LEU A 251 -7.59 2.80 21.63
C LEU A 251 -7.10 4.18 22.09
N ARG A 252 -7.41 5.25 21.33
CA ARG A 252 -6.98 6.63 21.61
C ARG A 252 -8.15 7.60 21.65
N PRO A 253 -8.97 7.57 22.73
CA PRO A 253 -10.11 8.47 22.86
C PRO A 253 -9.71 9.95 22.95
N ASP A 254 -8.45 10.25 23.30
CA ASP A 254 -7.89 11.60 23.30
C ASP A 254 -7.75 12.19 21.89
N LEU A 255 -7.56 11.36 20.87
CA LEU A 255 -7.41 11.79 19.47
C LEU A 255 -8.75 11.95 18.74
N LEU A 256 -9.84 11.39 19.26
CA LEU A 256 -11.20 11.56 18.75
C LEU A 256 -11.81 12.93 19.08
N LYS A 257 -11.36 13.58 20.17
CA LYS A 257 -11.96 14.81 20.69
C LYS A 257 -11.43 16.09 20.05
N LYS A 258 -10.41 16.00 19.20
CA LYS A 258 -9.84 17.16 18.51
C LYS A 258 -10.67 17.43 17.24
N PRO A 259 -11.38 18.57 17.14
CA PRO A 259 -11.84 19.03 15.84
C PRO A 259 -10.59 19.37 15.03
N TYR A 260 -10.38 18.65 13.93
CA TYR A 260 -9.33 18.95 12.95
C TYR A 260 -9.83 19.99 11.95
#